data_AF-A0A354Q8A9-F1
#
_entry.id   AF-A0A354Q8A9-F1
#
_cell.length_a   1.000
_cell.length_b   1.000
_cell.length_c   1.000
_cell.angle_alpha   90.00
_cell.angle_beta   90.00
_cell.angle_gamma   90.00
#
_symmetry.space_group_name_H-M   'P 1'
#
loop_
_entity.id
_entity.type
_entity.pdbx_description
1 polymer ?
#
loop_
_entity_poly.entity_id
_entity_poly.type
_entity_poly.pdbx_seq_one_letter_code
_entity_poly.pdbx_strand_id
1 'polypeptide(L)'
;DYVLIDETICEIETDKATLPLIAESAGRLKILLQEGETAGIGDVACSIDTDAEQPKITSTPTSSEVIVKSEEPSERATIPDEASSASASYAAGHPSPA
;
A
#
# COMPACT_ATOMS: atom_id res chain seq x y z
N ASP A 1 -0.87 -11.91 15.64
CA ASP A 1 0.35 -11.45 14.99
C ASP A 1 1.39 -11.06 16.06
N TYR A 2 2.69 -11.05 15.78
CA TYR A 2 3.71 -10.59 16.74
C TYR A 2 4.48 -9.43 16.10
N VAL A 3 4.43 -8.27 16.75
CA VAL A 3 5.00 -7.01 16.26
C VAL A 3 6.21 -6.60 17.09
N LEU A 4 7.13 -5.87 16.49
CA LEU A 4 8.32 -5.30 17.15
C LEU A 4 8.08 -3.85 17.56
N ILE A 5 8.97 -3.32 18.40
CA ILE A 5 8.96 -1.89 18.73
C ILE A 5 9.27 -1.07 17.48
N ASP A 6 8.62 0.08 17.31
CA ASP A 6 8.73 0.96 16.14
C ASP A 6 8.26 0.33 14.81
N GLU A 7 7.49 -0.77 14.86
CA GLU A 7 6.87 -1.38 13.69
C GLU A 7 5.50 -0.74 13.37
N THR A 8 5.19 -0.52 12.09
CA THR A 8 3.88 0.02 11.68
C THR A 8 2.80 -1.06 11.75
N ILE A 9 1.78 -0.86 12.58
CA ILE A 9 0.69 -1.82 12.82
C ILE A 9 -0.48 -1.60 11.85
N CYS A 10 -0.90 -0.35 11.69
CA CYS A 10 -2.01 0.03 10.83
C CYS A 10 -1.89 1.49 10.40
N GLU A 11 -2.67 1.87 9.39
CA GLU A 11 -2.74 3.24 8.90
C GLU A 11 -4.09 3.84 9.27
N ILE A 12 -4.06 4.95 10.00
CA ILE A 12 -5.27 5.69 10.38
C ILE A 12 -5.46 6.82 9.39
N GLU A 13 -6.50 6.72 8.58
CA GLU A 13 -6.93 7.79 7.69
C GLU A 13 -7.79 8.79 8.47
N THR A 14 -7.25 10.00 8.65
CA THR A 14 -7.98 11.16 9.16
C THR A 14 -8.29 12.13 8.01
N ASP A 15 -9.27 13.03 8.18
CA ASP A 15 -9.86 13.94 7.17
C ASP A 15 -8.88 14.64 6.20
N LYS A 16 -7.60 14.75 6.56
CA LYS A 16 -6.54 15.33 5.70
C LYS A 16 -5.21 14.59 5.73
N ALA A 17 -5.09 13.48 6.45
CA ALA A 17 -3.80 12.83 6.65
C ALA A 17 -3.94 11.33 6.95
N THR A 18 -3.04 10.55 6.35
CA THR A 18 -2.80 9.15 6.74
C THR A 18 -1.70 9.16 7.79
N LEU A 19 -2.03 8.78 9.02
CA LEU A 19 -1.06 8.61 10.10
C LEU A 19 -0.76 7.13 10.30
N PRO A 20 0.50 6.68 10.18
CA PRO A 20 0.86 5.33 10.56
C PRO A 20 0.81 5.19 12.09
N LEU A 21 0.12 4.16 12.58
CA LEU A 21 0.14 3.76 13.98
C LEU A 21 1.36 2.87 14.22
N ILE A 22 2.30 3.39 15.00
CA ILE A 22 3.56 2.72 15.33
C ILE A 22 3.39 1.93 16.64
N ALA A 23 3.96 0.73 16.70
CA ALA A 23 3.96 -0.11 17.88
C ALA A 23 4.80 0.49 19.00
N GLU A 24 4.17 0.76 20.15
CA GLU A 24 4.87 1.29 21.34
C GLU A 24 5.77 0.22 22.01
N SER A 25 5.50 -1.06 21.80
CA SER A 25 6.28 -2.14 22.38
C SER A 25 6.24 -3.41 21.51
N ALA A 26 7.25 -4.26 21.67
CA ALA A 26 7.26 -5.57 21.02
C ALA A 26 6.35 -6.55 21.78
N GLY A 27 5.53 -7.31 21.06
CA GLY A 27 4.57 -8.19 21.70
C GLY A 27 3.53 -8.78 20.74
N ARG A 28 2.57 -9.52 21.30
CA ARG A 28 1.49 -10.11 20.51
C ARG A 28 0.42 -9.05 20.25
N LEU A 29 0.19 -8.75 18.98
CA LEU A 29 -0.83 -7.79 18.55
C LEU A 29 -2.23 -8.43 18.60
N LYS A 30 -3.15 -7.74 19.29
CA LYS A 30 -4.58 -8.05 19.32
C LYS A 30 -5.37 -6.87 18.73
N ILE A 31 -5.92 -7.09 17.54
CA ILE A 31 -6.77 -6.12 16.85
C ILE A 31 -8.17 -6.16 17.46
N LEU A 32 -8.69 -5.00 17.85
CA LEU A 32 -10.02 -4.84 18.44
C LEU A 32 -11.00 -4.24 17.43
N LEU A 33 -10.55 -3.24 16.67
CA LEU A 33 -11.28 -2.63 15.56
C LEU A 33 -10.78 -3.21 14.24
N GLN A 34 -11.70 -3.66 13.39
CA GLN A 34 -11.32 -4.23 12.10
C GLN A 34 -11.00 -3.13 11.07
N GLU A 35 -10.37 -3.54 9.96
CA GLU A 35 -10.08 -2.64 8.85
C GLU A 35 -11.37 -1.99 8.32
N GLY A 36 -11.36 -0.66 8.19
CA GLY A 36 -12.52 0.13 7.75
C GLY A 36 -13.53 0.47 8.85
N GLU A 37 -13.28 0.07 10.10
CA GLU A 37 -14.10 0.46 11.25
C GLU A 37 -13.75 1.88 11.72
N THR A 38 -14.76 2.65 12.14
CA THR A 38 -14.57 4.04 12.59
C THR A 38 -14.16 4.07 14.06
N ALA A 39 -12.90 4.44 14.31
CA ALA A 39 -12.41 4.69 15.67
C ALA A 39 -12.70 6.13 16.11
N GLY A 40 -13.25 6.31 17.31
CA GLY A 40 -13.40 7.60 17.96
C GLY A 40 -12.12 8.08 18.64
N ILE A 41 -12.10 9.35 19.04
CA ILE A 41 -11.00 9.93 19.81
C ILE A 41 -10.97 9.26 21.20
N GLY A 42 -9.90 8.54 21.49
CA GLY A 42 -9.71 7.82 22.76
C GLY A 42 -10.12 6.35 22.73
N ASP A 43 -10.60 5.84 21.59
CA ASP A 43 -10.88 4.41 21.44
C ASP A 43 -9.60 3.59 21.26
N VAL A 44 -9.61 2.37 21.81
CA VAL A 44 -8.48 1.44 21.70
C VAL A 44 -8.61 0.62 20.43
N ALA A 45 -7.88 0.99 19.38
CA ALA A 45 -7.91 0.30 18.09
C ALA A 45 -7.30 -1.12 18.16
N CYS A 46 -6.21 -1.27 18.90
CA CYS A 46 -5.51 -2.53 19.11
C CYS A 46 -4.72 -2.50 20.42
N SER A 47 -4.40 -3.68 20.95
CA SER A 47 -3.64 -3.84 22.20
C SER A 47 -2.46 -4.78 21.96
N ILE A 48 -1.31 -4.39 22.52
CA ILE A 48 -0.06 -5.16 22.43
C ILE A 48 0.18 -5.83 23.78
N ASP A 49 0.29 -7.16 23.77
CA ASP A 49 0.67 -7.93 24.93
C ASP A 49 2.19 -8.13 24.95
N THR A 50 2.88 -7.36 25.80
CA THR A 50 4.35 -7.35 25.93
C THR A 50 4.91 -8.54 26.70
N ASP A 51 4.06 -9.27 27.43
CA ASP A 51 4.45 -10.48 28.16
C ASP A 51 4.41 -11.74 27.27
N ALA A 52 3.84 -11.62 26.07
CA ALA A 52 3.79 -12.73 25.13
C ALA A 52 5.18 -13.06 24.57
N GLU A 53 5.65 -14.29 24.77
CA GLU A 53 6.89 -14.78 24.17
C GLU A 53 6.78 -14.82 22.64
N GLN A 54 7.85 -14.38 21.98
CA GLN A 54 7.98 -14.37 20.53
C GLN A 54 7.78 -15.81 20.00
N PRO A 55 6.86 -16.05 19.05
CA PRO A 55 6.58 -17.40 18.57
C PRO A 55 7.84 -17.97 17.93
N LYS A 56 8.43 -18.98 18.60
CA LYS A 56 9.61 -19.69 18.14
C LYS A 56 9.23 -20.47 16.88
N ILE A 57 9.53 -19.90 15.72
CA ILE A 57 9.26 -20.53 14.43
C ILE A 57 10.18 -21.75 14.28
N THR A 58 9.70 -22.94 14.64
CA THR A 58 10.29 -24.20 14.18
C THR A 58 9.98 -24.34 12.69
N SER A 59 10.87 -23.78 11.87
CA SER A 59 10.80 -23.86 10.41
C SER A 59 11.05 -25.30 9.95
N THR A 60 9.98 -26.03 9.65
CA THR A 60 10.03 -27.18 8.74
C THR A 60 9.52 -26.73 7.37
N PRO A 61 10.39 -26.48 6.37
CA PRO A 61 9.93 -26.26 5.01
C PRO A 61 9.53 -27.62 4.43
N THR A 62 8.23 -27.88 4.32
CA THR A 62 7.69 -29.05 3.62
C THR A 62 6.74 -28.59 2.53
N SER A 63 7.27 -28.69 1.31
CA SER A 63 6.61 -29.24 0.12
C SER A 63 5.58 -28.42 -0.66
N SER A 64 5.68 -28.64 -1.97
CA SER A 64 4.68 -28.53 -3.04
C SER A 64 4.69 -27.18 -3.76
N GLU A 65 5.44 -27.01 -4.85
CA GLU A 65 5.34 -27.69 -6.17
C GLU A 65 4.10 -27.26 -6.98
N VAL A 66 4.34 -27.11 -8.28
CA VAL A 66 3.37 -27.11 -9.40
C VAL A 66 2.85 -25.75 -9.90
N ILE A 67 3.64 -25.17 -10.82
CA ILE A 67 3.30 -25.01 -12.25
C ILE A 67 1.85 -24.58 -12.59
N VAL A 68 1.68 -23.31 -12.94
CA VAL A 68 0.73 -22.80 -13.97
C VAL A 68 1.23 -21.39 -14.36
N LYS A 69 1.20 -20.88 -15.58
CA LYS A 69 0.51 -21.22 -16.82
C LYS A 69 1.25 -20.48 -17.94
N SER A 70 1.62 -21.21 -18.98
CA SER A 70 1.91 -20.67 -20.31
C SER A 70 0.60 -20.28 -20.98
N GLU A 71 0.40 -18.99 -21.30
CA GLU A 71 -0.49 -18.53 -22.38
C GLU A 71 0.07 -17.22 -22.98
N GLU A 72 0.87 -17.37 -24.04
CA GLU A 72 0.84 -16.50 -25.23
C GLU A 72 -0.12 -17.19 -26.23
N PRO A 73 -0.67 -16.56 -27.30
CA PRO A 73 -0.59 -15.17 -27.74
C PRO A 73 -1.95 -14.57 -28.21
N SER A 74 -1.88 -13.34 -28.73
CA SER A 74 -2.83 -12.72 -29.66
C SER A 74 -4.02 -11.97 -29.08
N GLU A 75 -3.95 -10.63 -29.07
CA GLU A 75 -4.86 -9.89 -29.94
C GLU A 75 -4.25 -8.57 -30.42
N ARG A 76 -4.17 -8.47 -31.74
CA ARG A 76 -3.89 -7.28 -32.53
C ARG A 76 -5.13 -6.39 -32.50
N ALA A 77 -5.02 -5.22 -31.89
CA ALA A 77 -5.94 -4.11 -32.14
C ALA A 77 -5.11 -2.86 -32.48
N THR A 78 -5.01 -2.61 -33.78
CA THR A 78 -4.66 -1.32 -34.37
C THR A 78 -5.66 -0.26 -33.93
N ILE A 79 -5.18 0.85 -33.38
CA ILE A 79 -5.52 2.20 -33.87
C ILE A 79 -4.35 3.15 -33.54
N PRO A 80 -3.82 3.88 -34.54
CA PRO A 80 -2.85 4.93 -34.35
C PRO A 80 -3.58 6.23 -34.01
N ASP A 81 -3.29 6.84 -32.87
CA ASP A 81 -3.71 8.22 -32.65
C ASP A 81 -2.73 8.99 -31.75
N GLU A 82 -2.45 10.19 -32.23
CA GLU A 82 -1.81 11.32 -31.58
C GLU A 82 -0.37 11.18 -31.09
N ALA A 83 0.52 11.30 -32.09
CA ALA A 83 1.75 12.04 -31.92
C ALA A 83 1.48 13.41 -31.29
N SER A 84 1.82 13.51 -30.01
CA SER A 84 2.05 14.74 -29.26
C SER A 84 2.86 15.73 -30.10
N SER A 85 2.17 16.75 -30.63
CA SER A 85 2.80 17.92 -31.24
C SER A 85 3.23 18.88 -30.13
N ALA A 86 4.44 18.71 -29.64
CA ALA A 86 5.05 19.64 -28.69
C ALA A 86 6.51 19.86 -29.05
N SER A 87 6.79 20.44 -30.22
CA SER A 87 8.06 21.11 -30.49
C SER A 87 7.92 22.13 -31.61
N ALA A 88 8.36 23.36 -31.33
CA ALA A 88 8.61 24.46 -32.26
C ALA A 88 7.38 25.25 -32.75
N SER A 89 6.99 26.31 -32.02
CA SER A 89 6.87 27.67 -32.60
C SER A 89 6.29 28.69 -31.58
N TYR A 90 7.12 29.12 -30.62
CA TYR A 90 6.84 30.30 -29.78
C TYR A 90 7.06 31.64 -30.54
N ALA A 91 7.45 31.60 -31.82
CA ALA A 91 7.98 32.78 -32.53
C ALA A 91 7.50 32.92 -33.99
N ALA A 92 6.21 32.70 -34.28
CA ALA A 92 5.68 33.01 -35.62
C ALA A 92 4.18 33.36 -35.56
N GLY A 93 3.83 34.62 -35.30
CA GLY A 93 2.44 35.06 -35.52
C GLY A 93 1.89 36.26 -34.75
N HIS A 94 2.70 37.20 -34.26
CA HIS A 94 2.14 38.45 -33.70
C HIS A 94 2.33 39.64 -34.66
N PRO A 95 1.39 39.93 -35.58
CA PRO A 95 1.19 41.29 -36.05
C PRO A 95 0.46 42.08 -34.94
N SER A 96 1.12 43.10 -34.39
CA SER A 96 0.53 44.00 -33.40
C SER A 96 -0.61 44.84 -34.00
N PRO A 97 -1.68 45.13 -33.24
CA PRO A 97 -2.82 45.88 -33.74
C PRO A 97 -2.46 47.36 -33.98
N ALA A 98 -2.83 47.86 -35.18
CA ALA A 98 -3.06 49.26 -35.50
C ALA A 98 -4.23 49.33 -36.50
#